data_AF-A0A929CGQ0-F1
#
_entry.id   AF-A0A929CGQ0-F1
#
_cell.length_a   1.000
_cell.length_b   1.000
_cell.length_c   1.000
_cell.angle_alpha   90.00
_cell.angle_beta   90.00
_cell.angle_gamma   90.00
#
_symmetry.space_group_name_H-M   'P 1'
#
loop_
_entity.id
_entity.type
_entity.pdbx_description
1 polymer ?
#
loop_
_entity_poly.entity_id
_entity_poly.type
_entity_poly.pdbx_seq_one_letter_code
_entity_poly.pdbx_strand_id
1 'polypeptide(L)'
;MKQMVVLLALFVTIMGAGCLKAPVETPAETAVETRVETRAEPGLFEAQSAKIAMIRYVKTHPDVFSSPGRTESADQLTRAQVSKAIDGTVSIGWFTVDIERKSYRLIHKYGSPGSGWFEHWIWEGGFQRNSEGLWEMTDPKFLKERGE
;
A
#
# COMPACT_ATOMS: atom_id res chain seq x y z
N MET A 1 -43.50 -60.78 -7.84
CA MET A 1 -43.91 -61.04 -9.24
C MET A 1 -44.90 -59.99 -9.66
N LYS A 2 -44.84 -59.56 -10.92
CA LYS A 2 -45.80 -58.69 -11.64
C LYS A 2 -45.71 -57.20 -11.23
N GLN A 3 -45.75 -56.23 -12.14
CA GLN A 3 -45.80 -56.23 -13.60
C GLN A 3 -45.46 -54.78 -14.02
N MET A 4 -44.61 -54.62 -15.03
CA MET A 4 -44.67 -53.47 -15.91
C MET A 4 -46.03 -53.50 -16.61
N VAL A 5 -46.75 -52.38 -16.67
CA VAL A 5 -47.62 -52.09 -17.82
C VAL A 5 -47.60 -50.58 -18.09
N VAL A 6 -47.09 -50.28 -19.27
CA VAL A 6 -47.18 -49.05 -20.05
C VAL A 6 -48.61 -48.89 -20.55
N LEU A 7 -49.21 -47.69 -20.58
CA LEU A 7 -49.86 -47.11 -21.80
C LEU A 7 -50.57 -45.77 -21.57
N LEU A 8 -50.21 -44.82 -22.43
CA LEU A 8 -51.03 -43.86 -23.21
C LEU A 8 -52.37 -43.34 -22.67
N ALA A 9 -52.53 -42.01 -22.70
CA ALA A 9 -53.27 -41.26 -23.74
C ALA A 9 -53.35 -39.78 -23.28
N LEU A 10 -52.75 -38.79 -23.96
CA LEU A 10 -53.10 -38.15 -25.24
C LEU A 10 -54.32 -37.20 -25.17
N PHE A 11 -54.04 -35.94 -25.52
CA PHE A 11 -54.92 -34.82 -25.91
C PHE A 11 -55.72 -34.06 -24.85
N VAL A 12 -55.29 -32.83 -24.57
CA VAL A 12 -56.12 -31.64 -24.88
C VAL A 12 -55.22 -30.54 -25.44
N THR A 13 -55.48 -30.19 -26.70
CA THR A 13 -54.99 -28.99 -27.37
C THR A 13 -55.84 -27.80 -26.92
N ILE A 14 -55.24 -26.79 -26.30
CA ILE A 14 -55.82 -25.44 -26.26
C ILE A 14 -54.82 -24.51 -26.93
N MET A 15 -55.12 -24.13 -28.18
CA MET A 15 -54.57 -22.93 -28.78
C MET A 15 -55.36 -21.74 -28.23
N GLY A 16 -54.70 -20.92 -27.42
CA GLY A 16 -55.17 -19.61 -26.99
C GLY A 16 -54.02 -18.63 -27.15
N ALA A 17 -54.16 -17.72 -28.10
CA ALA A 17 -53.14 -16.78 -28.55
C ALA A 17 -52.58 -15.89 -27.43
N GLY A 18 -51.26 -15.75 -27.40
CA GLY A 18 -50.53 -14.85 -26.52
C GLY A 18 -49.02 -15.00 -26.70
N CYS A 19 -48.46 -14.15 -27.57
CA CYS A 19 -47.09 -14.10 -28.08
C CYS A 19 -45.94 -14.48 -27.12
N LEU A 20 -45.16 -15.49 -27.55
CA LEU A 20 -43.68 -15.57 -27.59
C LEU A 20 -42.86 -14.59 -26.73
N LYS A 21 -42.09 -15.11 -25.74
CA LYS A 21 -40.61 -15.17 -25.79
C LYS A 21 -39.94 -15.74 -24.52
N ALA A 22 -38.81 -16.41 -24.76
CA ALA A 22 -37.70 -16.79 -23.85
C ALA A 22 -37.87 -18.10 -23.05
N PRO A 23 -36.83 -18.96 -23.07
CA PRO A 23 -35.68 -18.71 -22.19
C PRO A 23 -34.42 -18.39 -23.01
N VAL A 24 -33.82 -17.24 -22.70
CA VAL A 24 -32.45 -16.92 -23.09
C VAL A 24 -31.55 -17.68 -22.12
N GLU A 25 -30.72 -18.57 -22.67
CA GLU A 25 -29.57 -19.15 -21.98
C GLU A 25 -28.78 -18.02 -21.32
N THR A 26 -28.67 -18.05 -20.00
CA THR A 26 -27.80 -17.11 -19.28
C THR A 26 -26.37 -17.60 -19.48
N PRO A 27 -25.50 -16.90 -20.25
CA PRO A 27 -24.11 -17.27 -20.33
C PRO A 27 -23.45 -16.91 -19.00
N ALA A 28 -22.61 -17.80 -18.50
CA ALA A 28 -21.78 -17.56 -17.33
C ALA A 28 -20.98 -16.25 -17.53
N GLU A 29 -21.32 -15.23 -16.74
CA GLU A 29 -20.54 -14.01 -16.59
C GLU A 29 -19.19 -14.40 -15.98
N THR A 30 -18.21 -14.62 -16.85
CA THR A 30 -16.82 -14.71 -16.44
C THR A 30 -16.41 -13.29 -16.07
N ALA A 31 -16.39 -13.00 -14.77
CA ALA A 31 -15.86 -11.78 -14.23
C ALA A 31 -14.40 -11.64 -14.70
N VAL A 32 -14.19 -10.83 -15.73
CA VAL A 32 -12.86 -10.36 -16.11
C VAL A 32 -12.44 -9.39 -15.02
N GLU A 33 -11.73 -9.93 -14.03
CA GLU A 33 -11.02 -9.16 -13.03
C GLU A 33 -9.96 -8.33 -13.78
N THR A 34 -10.34 -7.12 -14.19
CA THR A 34 -9.41 -6.14 -14.74
C THR A 34 -8.49 -5.71 -13.60
N ARG A 35 -7.44 -6.50 -13.38
CA ARG A 35 -6.34 -6.14 -12.49
C ARG A 35 -5.65 -4.98 -13.16
N VAL A 36 -5.97 -3.77 -12.71
CA VAL A 36 -5.23 -2.55 -13.07
C VAL A 36 -3.83 -2.72 -12.49
N GLU A 37 -2.95 -3.34 -13.26
CA GLU A 37 -1.51 -3.22 -13.06
C GLU A 37 -1.16 -1.77 -13.42
N THR A 38 -1.23 -0.88 -12.44
CA THR A 38 -0.60 0.43 -12.56
C THR A 38 0.90 0.20 -12.66
N ARG A 39 1.41 0.00 -13.89
CA ARG A 39 2.84 0.12 -14.18
C ARG A 39 3.24 1.52 -13.77
N ALA A 40 4.07 1.62 -12.73
CA ALA A 40 4.71 2.87 -12.37
C ALA A 40 5.51 3.36 -13.58
N GLU A 41 5.09 4.49 -14.15
CA GLU A 41 5.85 5.20 -15.18
C GLU A 41 7.30 5.40 -14.70
N PRO A 42 8.31 5.11 -15.53
CA PRO A 42 9.70 5.38 -15.18
C PRO A 42 9.95 6.90 -15.28
N GLY A 43 9.71 7.65 -14.19
CA GLY A 43 10.02 9.08 -14.25
C GLY A 43 9.98 9.83 -12.92
N LEU A 44 8.88 9.76 -12.17
CA LEU A 44 8.66 10.68 -11.05
C LEU A 44 9.06 10.05 -9.71
N PHE A 45 9.67 10.84 -8.83
CA PHE A 45 9.76 10.50 -7.42
C PHE A 45 8.46 10.93 -6.77
N GLU A 46 7.73 9.98 -6.18
CA GLU A 46 6.43 10.20 -5.58
C GLU A 46 6.38 9.62 -4.17
N ALA A 47 5.42 10.06 -3.37
CA ALA A 47 5.29 9.63 -1.98
C ALA A 47 5.13 8.11 -1.83
N GLN A 48 4.43 7.44 -2.75
CA GLN A 48 4.31 5.98 -2.72
C GLN A 48 5.63 5.29 -3.07
N SER A 49 6.39 5.85 -4.01
CA SER A 49 7.74 5.35 -4.32
C SER A 49 8.68 5.49 -3.12
N ALA A 50 8.61 6.63 -2.41
CA ALA A 50 9.36 6.86 -1.18
C ALA A 50 8.99 5.83 -0.10
N LYS A 51 7.68 5.60 0.12
CA LYS A 51 7.18 4.61 1.08
C LYS A 51 7.72 3.20 0.79
N ILE A 52 7.69 2.78 -0.48
CA ILE A 52 8.20 1.46 -0.89
C ILE A 52 9.71 1.34 -0.66
N ALA A 53 10.49 2.38 -1.02
CA ALA A 53 11.93 2.43 -0.77
C ALA A 53 12.23 2.35 0.73
N MET A 54 11.47 3.07 1.56
CA MET A 54 11.59 3.02 3.02
C MET A 54 11.30 1.65 3.61
N ILE A 55 10.19 1.02 3.21
CA ILE A 55 9.84 -0.32 3.69
C ILE A 55 10.96 -1.30 3.34
N ARG A 56 11.49 -1.24 2.11
CA ARG A 56 12.59 -2.11 1.69
C ARG A 56 13.84 -1.89 2.54
N TYR A 57 14.25 -0.64 2.72
CA TYR A 57 15.44 -0.31 3.49
C TYR A 57 15.33 -0.74 4.96
N VAL A 58 14.18 -0.50 5.60
CA VAL A 58 13.97 -0.91 7.01
C VAL A 58 13.92 -2.44 7.15
N LYS A 59 13.45 -3.18 6.13
CA LYS A 59 13.53 -4.65 6.14
C LYS A 59 14.96 -5.16 6.06
N THR A 60 15.81 -4.52 5.25
CA THR A 60 17.21 -4.94 5.06
C THR A 60 18.13 -4.43 6.17
N HIS A 61 17.80 -3.30 6.79
CA HIS A 61 18.58 -2.64 7.83
C HIS A 61 17.71 -2.38 9.08
N PRO A 62 17.26 -3.44 9.77
CA PRO A 62 16.35 -3.32 10.91
C PRO A 62 16.97 -2.64 12.14
N ASP A 63 18.26 -2.34 12.10
CA ASP A 63 19.05 -1.74 13.16
C ASP A 63 19.31 -0.25 12.98
N VAL A 64 19.19 0.28 11.77
CA VAL A 64 19.63 1.65 11.44
C VAL A 64 18.81 2.74 12.12
N PHE A 65 17.48 2.61 12.17
CA PHE A 65 16.60 3.56 12.86
C PHE A 65 16.37 3.17 14.33
N SER A 66 17.41 2.68 15.02
CA SER A 66 17.29 2.28 16.42
C SER A 66 17.15 3.48 17.34
N SER A 67 15.96 3.64 17.90
CA SER A 67 15.63 4.62 18.92
C SER A 67 15.36 3.90 20.27
N PRO A 68 15.76 4.43 21.43
CA PRO A 68 15.27 3.96 22.72
C PRO A 68 13.73 3.94 22.73
N GLY A 69 13.11 2.75 22.81
CA GLY A 69 11.65 2.57 22.74
C GLY A 69 11.07 2.07 21.41
N ARG A 70 11.92 1.75 20.42
CA ARG A 70 11.63 1.17 19.09
C ARG A 70 10.16 0.95 18.72
N THR A 71 9.67 1.78 17.79
CA THR A 71 8.46 1.49 17.02
C THR A 71 8.70 1.39 15.52
N GLU A 72 9.80 1.92 14.99
CA GLU A 72 10.07 1.94 13.55
C GLU A 72 10.29 0.53 13.00
N SER A 73 9.30 0.00 12.30
CA SER A 73 9.42 -1.26 11.59
C SER A 73 8.82 -1.16 10.20
N ALA A 74 9.27 -2.06 9.33
CA ALA A 74 8.71 -2.18 7.99
C ALA A 74 7.19 -2.42 8.00
N ASP A 75 6.68 -3.14 9.00
CA ASP A 75 5.25 -3.41 9.13
C ASP A 75 4.47 -2.16 9.52
N GLN A 76 5.03 -1.35 10.42
CA GLN A 76 4.42 -0.07 10.79
C GLN A 76 4.43 0.91 9.61
N LEU A 77 5.54 0.99 8.87
CA LEU A 77 5.60 1.77 7.63
C LEU A 77 4.61 1.26 6.58
N THR A 78 4.42 -0.06 6.46
CA THR A 78 3.45 -0.65 5.52
C THR A 78 2.03 -0.16 5.82
N ARG A 79 1.63 -0.12 7.09
CA ARG A 79 0.32 0.34 7.54
C ARG A 79 0.17 1.87 7.60
N ALA A 80 1.28 2.61 7.63
CA ALA A 80 1.25 4.06 7.74
C ALA A 80 0.56 4.71 6.52
N GLN A 81 -0.32 5.66 6.77
CA GLN A 81 -0.88 6.49 5.71
C GLN A 81 0.14 7.50 5.23
N VAL A 82 -0.02 7.93 3.98
CA VAL A 82 0.76 9.02 3.39
C VAL A 82 -0.08 10.29 3.53
N SER A 83 0.41 11.27 4.29
CA SER A 83 -0.29 12.54 4.50
C SER A 83 0.56 13.70 4.00
N LYS A 84 -0.05 14.64 3.27
CA LYS A 84 0.65 15.86 2.83
C LYS A 84 0.61 16.90 3.96
N ALA A 85 1.75 17.52 4.23
CA ALA A 85 1.87 18.65 5.12
C ALA A 85 1.68 19.98 4.37
N ILE A 86 1.48 21.06 5.13
CA ILE A 86 1.22 22.42 4.59
C ILE A 86 2.46 22.98 3.90
N ASP A 87 3.65 22.59 4.33
CA ASP A 87 4.95 23.04 3.81
C ASP A 87 5.38 22.31 2.53
N GLY A 88 4.48 21.51 1.92
CA GLY A 88 4.78 20.74 0.71
C GLY A 88 5.51 19.42 0.97
N THR A 89 5.87 19.12 2.21
CA THR A 89 6.42 17.81 2.58
C THR A 89 5.32 16.76 2.74
N VAL A 90 5.73 15.51 2.81
CA VAL A 90 4.85 14.36 2.99
C VAL A 90 5.28 13.57 4.22
N SER A 91 4.34 13.30 5.10
CA SER A 91 4.56 12.41 6.25
C SER A 91 4.24 10.97 5.87
N ILE A 92 5.18 10.07 6.16
CA ILE A 92 5.06 8.62 5.96
C ILE A 92 5.47 7.95 7.28
N GLY A 93 4.47 7.61 8.09
CA GLY A 93 4.72 7.20 9.48
C GLY A 93 5.37 8.35 10.24
N TRP A 94 6.59 8.13 10.73
CA TRP A 94 7.38 9.14 11.46
C TRP A 94 8.36 9.91 10.60
N PHE A 95 8.46 9.55 9.32
CA PHE A 95 9.33 10.23 8.39
C PHE A 95 8.62 11.43 7.78
N THR A 96 9.32 12.55 7.74
CA THR A 96 8.99 13.69 6.87
C THR A 96 9.80 13.53 5.59
N VAL A 97 9.14 13.59 4.44
CA VAL A 97 9.73 13.39 3.12
C VAL A 97 9.53 14.64 2.28
N ASP A 98 10.63 15.17 1.75
CA ASP A 98 10.61 16.20 0.74
C ASP A 98 10.72 15.54 -0.64
N ILE A 99 9.62 15.57 -1.40
CA ILE A 99 9.52 14.92 -2.71
C ILE A 99 10.36 15.65 -3.76
N GLU A 100 10.42 16.98 -3.69
CA GLU A 100 11.18 17.77 -4.66
C GLU A 100 12.69 17.58 -4.46
N ARG A 101 13.13 17.62 -3.18
CA ARG A 101 14.53 17.43 -2.81
C ARG A 101 14.95 15.96 -2.75
N LYS A 102 14.00 15.03 -2.87
CA LYS A 102 14.23 13.58 -2.74
C LYS A 102 14.99 13.25 -1.46
N SER A 103 14.52 13.81 -0.35
CA SER A 103 15.15 13.65 0.96
C SER A 103 14.14 13.27 2.02
N TYR A 104 14.62 12.72 3.12
CA TYR A 104 13.80 12.44 4.29
C TYR A 104 14.48 12.88 5.57
N ARG A 105 13.66 13.08 6.59
CA ARG A 105 14.10 13.25 7.96
C ARG A 105 13.19 12.47 8.90
N LEU A 106 13.81 11.84 9.90
CA LEU A 106 13.15 11.26 11.07
C LEU A 106 13.72 11.96 12.29
N ILE A 107 12.85 12.51 13.15
CA ILE A 107 13.27 13.18 14.39
C ILE A 107 12.60 12.48 15.56
N HIS A 108 13.41 11.97 16.48
CA HIS A 108 12.99 11.53 17.80
C HIS A 108 13.47 12.52 18.86
N LYS A 109 12.58 12.87 19.77
CA LYS A 109 12.84 13.80 20.86
C LYS A 109 12.75 13.06 22.18
N TYR A 110 13.80 13.13 22.98
CA TYR A 110 13.87 12.54 24.32
C TYR A 110 14.01 13.62 25.38
N GLY A 111 13.29 13.42 26.49
CA GLY A 111 13.19 14.42 27.54
C GLY A 111 12.26 15.57 27.15
N SER A 112 12.24 16.61 27.96
CA SER A 112 11.41 17.81 27.74
C SER A 112 12.27 19.07 27.81
N PRO A 113 12.06 20.05 26.91
CA PRO A 113 12.71 21.36 27.04
C PRO A 113 12.47 21.95 28.44
N GLY A 114 13.54 22.42 29.10
CA GLY A 114 13.48 22.97 30.46
C GLY A 114 13.53 21.95 31.60
N SER A 115 13.65 20.64 31.31
CA SER A 115 13.81 19.59 32.33
C SER A 115 15.27 19.32 32.72
N GLY A 116 16.22 20.10 32.19
CA GLY A 116 17.66 19.96 32.43
C GLY A 116 18.33 18.86 31.60
N TRP A 117 17.56 18.09 30.81
CA TRP A 117 18.09 17.24 29.77
C TRP A 117 17.10 17.10 28.61
N PHE A 118 17.60 17.21 27.39
CA PHE A 118 16.82 17.00 26.19
C PHE A 118 17.74 16.50 25.07
N GLU A 119 17.31 15.49 24.31
CA GLU A 119 18.08 14.98 23.17
C GLU A 119 17.22 14.92 21.90
N HIS A 120 17.78 15.41 20.80
CA HIS A 120 17.27 15.19 19.46
C HIS A 120 18.08 14.10 18.77
N TRP A 121 17.41 13.03 18.38
CA TRP A 121 17.97 11.97 17.57
C TRP A 121 17.40 12.12 16.17
N ILE A 122 18.25 12.46 15.21
CA ILE A 122 17.86 12.82 13.86
C ILE A 122 18.51 11.85 12.90
N TRP A 123 17.70 11.24 12.04
CA TRP A 123 18.17 10.53 10.86
C TRP A 123 17.78 11.34 9.64
N GLU A 124 18.75 11.64 8.78
CA GLU A 124 18.52 12.32 7.52
C GLU A 124 19.22 11.59 6.39
N GLY A 125 18.60 11.61 5.21
CA GLY A 125 19.13 10.93 4.04
C GLY A 125 18.36 11.30 2.79
N GLY A 126 18.65 10.59 1.71
CA GLY A 126 18.13 10.84 0.38
C GLY A 126 17.48 9.62 -0.25
N PHE A 127 16.98 9.83 -1.46
CA PHE A 127 16.55 8.77 -2.36
C PHE A 127 17.31 8.87 -3.67
N GLN A 128 17.73 7.71 -4.18
CA GLN A 128 18.38 7.60 -5.48
C GLN A 128 17.79 6.43 -6.28
N ARG A 129 18.07 6.40 -7.58
CA ARG A 129 17.76 5.25 -8.42
C ARG A 129 18.92 4.27 -8.36
N ASN A 130 18.64 2.99 -8.13
CA ASN A 130 19.63 1.93 -8.21
C ASN A 130 19.89 1.51 -9.67
N SER A 131 20.77 0.52 -9.88
CA SER A 131 21.10 0.01 -11.21
C SER A 131 19.92 -0.62 -11.97
N GLU A 132 18.87 -1.04 -11.26
CA GLU A 132 17.62 -1.57 -11.83
C GLU A 132 16.59 -0.46 -12.10
N GLY A 133 16.95 0.80 -11.84
CA GLY A 133 16.05 1.94 -11.97
C GLY A 133 14.97 1.99 -10.89
N LEU A 134 15.13 1.31 -9.75
CA LEU A 134 14.21 1.41 -8.60
C LEU A 134 14.67 2.50 -7.64
N TRP A 135 13.73 3.21 -7.01
CA TRP A 135 14.06 4.12 -5.93
C TRP A 135 14.53 3.33 -4.69
N GLU A 136 15.64 3.74 -4.11
CA GLU A 136 16.20 3.24 -2.87
C GLU A 136 16.54 4.40 -1.93
N MET A 137 16.55 4.14 -0.62
CA MET A 137 17.10 5.08 0.34
C MET A 137 18.62 5.03 0.28
N THR A 138 19.26 6.19 0.32
CA THR A 138 20.69 6.28 0.62
C THR A 138 20.89 6.04 2.12
N ASP A 139 22.09 5.60 2.51
CA ASP A 139 22.37 5.41 3.93
C ASP A 139 22.08 6.67 4.74
N PRO A 140 21.31 6.56 5.84
CA PRO A 140 21.02 7.70 6.70
C PRO A 140 22.28 8.15 7.41
N LYS A 141 22.43 9.46 7.48
CA LYS A 141 23.28 10.11 8.45
C LYS A 141 22.52 10.21 9.77
N PHE A 142 23.11 9.68 10.83
CA PHE A 142 22.62 9.85 12.20
C PHE A 142 23.29 11.06 12.86
N LEU A 143 22.47 11.92 13.44
CA LEU A 143 22.87 13.10 14.20
C LEU A 143 22.21 13.05 15.57
N LYS A 144 23.00 13.34 16.60
CA LYS A 144 22.53 13.47 17.98
C LYS A 144 22.85 14.87 18.49
N GLU A 145 21.81 15.64 18.80
CA GLU A 145 21.94 16.96 19.40
C GLU A 145 21.50 16.90 20.87
N ARG A 146 22.29 17.46 21.77
CA ARG A 146 21.92 17.64 23.18
C ARG A 146 21.47 19.08 23.41
N GLY A 147 20.36 19.24 24.11
CA GLY A 147 19.91 20.51 24.68
C GLY A 147 19.90 20.43 26.21
N GLU A 148 20.04 21.60 26.84
CA GLU A 148 19.90 21.81 28.29
C GLU A 148 18.53 22.45 28.61
#